data_AF-A0A7S1GQP1-F1
#
_entry.id   AF-A0A7S1GQP1-F1
#
_cell.length_a   1.000
_cell.length_b   1.000
_cell.length_c   1.000
_cell.angle_alpha   90.00
_cell.angle_beta   90.00
_cell.angle_gamma   90.00
#
_symmetry.space_group_name_H-M   'P 1'
#
loop_
_entity.id
_entity.type
_entity.pdbx_description
1 polymer ?
#
loop_
_entity_poly.entity_id
_entity_poly.type
_entity_poly.pdbx_seq_one_letter_code
_entity_poly.pdbx_strand_id
1 'polypeptide(L)'
;MATLYFGAWARRHPDLMVLTVSPGGTRGTNFMSSGNVPYAMALVVPYIMWIFGLFGFFNSVESGAKRYVDALIGSDEYKDFASGTFVASASGVAGPVSDQTKTSKGGVQYGKAQKQ
;
A
#
# COMPACT_ATOMS: atom_id res chain seq x y z
N MET A 1 4.13 -5.94 8.17
CA MET A 1 3.59 -6.80 9.26
C MET A 1 2.08 -6.67 9.44
N ALA A 2 1.50 -5.46 9.43
CA ALA A 2 0.06 -5.26 9.56
C ALA A 2 -0.79 -6.10 8.57
N THR A 3 -0.40 -6.15 7.31
CA THR A 3 -1.11 -6.92 6.26
C THR A 3 -1.32 -8.40 6.61
N LEU A 4 -0.29 -9.08 7.12
CA LEU A 4 -0.40 -10.51 7.44
C LEU A 4 -1.34 -10.75 8.61
N TYR A 5 -1.27 -9.88 9.63
CA TYR A 5 -2.17 -9.92 10.77
C TYR A 5 -3.63 -9.70 10.35
N PHE A 6 -3.91 -8.63 9.59
CA PHE A 6 -5.27 -8.31 9.16
C PHE A 6 -5.82 -9.33 8.16
N GLY A 7 -4.99 -9.89 7.30
CA GLY A 7 -5.39 -11.01 6.44
C GLY A 7 -5.80 -12.26 7.23
N ALA A 8 -5.09 -12.57 8.33
CA ALA A 8 -5.48 -13.66 9.23
C ALA A 8 -6.72 -13.33 10.07
N TRP A 9 -6.87 -12.07 10.47
CA TRP A 9 -8.02 -11.59 11.22
C TRP A 9 -9.30 -11.63 10.39
N ALA A 10 -9.25 -11.19 9.14
CA ALA A 10 -10.39 -11.22 8.20
C ALA A 10 -10.98 -12.64 8.05
N ARG A 11 -10.14 -13.68 8.04
CA ARG A 11 -10.60 -15.08 7.99
C ARG A 11 -11.40 -15.52 9.21
N ARG A 12 -11.22 -14.87 10.37
CA ARG A 12 -11.95 -15.15 11.61
C ARG A 12 -13.21 -14.28 11.78
N HIS A 13 -13.36 -13.24 10.97
CA HIS A 13 -14.46 -12.27 11.03
C HIS A 13 -15.07 -12.08 9.63
N PRO A 14 -15.70 -13.13 9.05
CA PRO A 14 -16.22 -13.09 7.67
C PRO A 14 -17.41 -12.15 7.50
N ASP A 15 -18.00 -11.68 8.59
CA ASP A 15 -19.05 -10.67 8.66
C ASP A 15 -18.53 -9.24 8.42
N LEU A 16 -17.21 -9.04 8.45
CA LEU A 16 -16.59 -7.73 8.30
C LEU A 16 -15.70 -7.66 7.04
N MET A 17 -15.77 -6.50 6.37
CA MET A 17 -14.88 -6.16 5.27
C MET A 17 -13.61 -5.52 5.81
N VAL A 18 -12.46 -6.18 5.60
CA VAL A 18 -11.15 -5.65 6.00
C VAL A 18 -10.24 -5.59 4.79
N LEU A 19 -9.79 -4.40 4.45
CA LEU A 19 -8.78 -4.18 3.42
C LEU A 19 -7.53 -3.59 4.08
N THR A 20 -6.36 -4.15 3.77
CA THR A 20 -5.10 -3.46 4.09
C THR A 20 -4.68 -2.66 2.87
N VAL A 21 -4.65 -1.34 2.98
CA VAL A 21 -4.38 -0.46 1.85
C VAL A 21 -3.02 0.24 2.05
N SER A 22 -2.15 0.17 1.06
CA SER A 22 -0.95 0.98 0.99
C SER A 22 -1.24 2.31 0.27
N PRO A 23 -0.96 3.46 0.88
CA PRO A 23 -1.19 4.77 0.28
C PRO A 23 -0.13 5.10 -0.79
N GLY A 24 0.89 4.22 -0.94
CA GLY A 24 2.06 4.46 -1.79
C GLY A 24 3.13 5.29 -1.08
N GLY A 25 4.13 5.72 -1.83
CA GLY A 25 5.11 6.68 -1.35
C GLY A 25 4.45 8.04 -1.22
N THR A 26 4.11 8.46 0.00
CA THR A 26 3.33 9.68 0.25
C THR A 26 4.22 10.85 0.68
N ARG A 27 4.18 11.95 -0.09
CA ARG A 27 4.87 13.20 0.23
C ARG A 27 4.01 14.15 1.03
N GLY A 28 4.67 15.07 1.73
CA GLY A 28 4.01 16.03 2.63
C GLY A 28 3.68 15.43 4.00
N THR A 29 4.16 14.21 4.27
CA THR A 29 4.12 13.62 5.62
C THR A 29 5.28 14.16 6.46
N ASN A 30 5.16 14.07 7.78
CA ASN A 30 6.22 14.47 8.70
C ASN A 30 7.36 13.42 8.81
N PHE A 31 7.45 12.48 7.86
CA PHE A 31 8.43 11.39 7.87
C PHE A 31 9.87 11.92 7.98
N MET A 32 10.18 12.99 7.23
CA MET A 32 11.52 13.60 7.24
C MET A 32 11.89 14.26 8.56
N SER A 33 10.90 14.76 9.31
CA SER A 33 11.11 15.43 10.60
C SER A 33 10.97 14.47 11.79
N SER A 34 10.70 13.18 11.55
CA SER A 34 10.37 12.21 12.59
C SER A 34 11.56 11.72 13.42
N GLY A 35 12.77 12.24 13.17
CA GLY A 35 14.02 11.79 13.81
C GLY A 35 14.48 10.39 13.38
N ASN A 36 13.66 9.67 12.61
CA ASN A 36 13.94 8.31 12.12
C ASN A 36 14.84 8.29 10.87
N VAL A 37 15.21 9.46 10.35
CA VAL A 37 16.09 9.59 9.20
C VAL A 37 17.46 10.04 9.70
N PRO A 38 18.55 9.31 9.39
CA PRO A 38 19.90 9.73 9.73
C PRO A 38 20.16 11.16 9.24
N TYR A 39 20.86 11.97 10.03
CA TYR A 39 21.07 13.40 9.75
C TYR A 39 21.62 13.66 8.32
N ALA A 40 22.55 12.83 7.85
CA ALA A 40 23.09 12.92 6.49
C ALA A 40 22.02 12.66 5.41
N MET A 41 21.08 11.73 5.64
CA MET A 41 19.95 11.49 4.74
C MET A 41 18.90 12.59 4.84
N ALA A 42 18.72 13.23 6.00
CA ALA A 42 17.77 14.32 6.18
C ALA A 42 18.07 15.52 5.25
N LEU A 43 19.33 15.72 4.86
CA LEU A 43 19.73 16.76 3.89
C LEU A 43 19.45 16.38 2.44
N VAL A 44 19.62 15.10 2.06
CA VAL A 44 19.58 14.65 0.66
C VAL A 44 18.19 14.16 0.25
N VAL A 45 17.49 13.46 1.13
CA VAL A 45 16.19 12.84 0.85
C VAL A 45 15.10 13.85 0.48
N PRO A 46 15.03 15.08 1.02
CA PRO A 46 14.04 16.07 0.57
C PRO A 46 14.19 16.42 -0.91
N TYR A 47 15.43 16.55 -1.41
CA TYR A 47 15.69 16.83 -2.83
C TYR A 47 15.36 15.63 -3.71
N ILE A 48 15.74 14.43 -3.29
CA ILE A 48 15.38 13.19 -3.99
C ILE A 48 13.86 13.07 -4.06
N MET A 49 13.17 13.19 -2.92
CA MET A 49 11.72 13.20 -2.85
C MET A 49 11.18 14.26 -3.81
N TRP A 50 11.58 15.52 -3.73
CA TRP A 50 11.07 16.56 -4.63
C TRP A 50 11.23 16.18 -6.12
N ILE A 51 12.46 15.87 -6.57
CA ILE A 51 12.78 15.49 -7.95
C ILE A 51 11.91 14.34 -8.42
N PHE A 52 11.87 13.23 -7.67
CA PHE A 52 11.19 11.99 -8.12
C PHE A 52 9.68 12.13 -8.33
N GLY A 53 9.05 13.25 -8.01
CA GLY A 53 7.58 13.33 -8.17
C GLY A 53 7.10 14.62 -8.73
N LEU A 54 8.03 15.46 -9.18
CA LEU A 54 7.87 16.03 -10.51
C LEU A 54 7.67 14.92 -11.56
N PHE A 55 8.34 13.77 -11.42
CA PHE A 55 8.19 12.61 -12.32
C PHE A 55 7.05 11.63 -11.95
N GLY A 56 6.13 12.00 -11.05
CA GLY A 56 4.98 11.18 -10.69
C GLY A 56 5.27 9.87 -9.92
N PHE A 57 6.50 9.65 -9.42
CA PHE A 57 6.79 8.39 -8.71
C PHE A 57 6.16 8.31 -7.31
N PHE A 58 5.60 9.38 -6.75
CA PHE A 58 5.06 9.42 -5.39
C PHE A 58 3.69 10.11 -5.36
N ASN A 59 2.83 9.67 -4.46
CA ASN A 59 1.53 10.28 -4.20
C ASN A 59 1.67 11.50 -3.27
N SER A 60 0.76 12.47 -3.39
CA SER A 60 0.54 13.49 -2.35
C SER A 60 -0.18 12.88 -1.14
N VAL A 61 -0.14 13.56 0.03
CA VAL A 61 -0.98 13.16 1.19
C VAL A 61 -2.44 13.01 0.79
N GLU A 62 -2.96 13.95 0.00
CA GLU A 62 -4.34 13.94 -0.45
C GLU A 62 -4.67 12.71 -1.31
N SER A 63 -3.80 12.36 -2.27
CA SER A 63 -3.98 11.15 -3.09
C SER A 63 -3.87 9.87 -2.27
N GLY A 64 -2.93 9.81 -1.31
CA GLY A 64 -2.82 8.68 -0.38
C GLY A 64 -4.03 8.54 0.53
N ALA A 65 -4.54 9.65 1.07
CA ALA A 65 -5.74 9.69 1.90
C ALA A 65 -6.98 9.28 1.11
N LYS A 66 -7.10 9.75 -0.14
CA LYS A 66 -8.18 9.37 -1.05
C LYS A 66 -8.27 7.85 -1.22
N ARG A 67 -7.14 7.13 -1.35
CA ARG A 67 -7.16 5.66 -1.43
C ARG A 67 -7.82 5.00 -0.22
N TYR A 68 -7.60 5.52 0.99
CA TYR A 68 -8.24 4.99 2.18
C TYR A 68 -9.74 5.24 2.17
N VAL A 69 -10.16 6.46 1.80
CA VAL A 69 -11.58 6.82 1.71
C VAL A 69 -12.28 5.98 0.63
N ASP A 70 -11.69 5.90 -0.55
CA ASP A 70 -12.17 5.13 -1.69
C ASP A 70 -12.31 3.63 -1.35
N ALA A 71 -11.33 3.06 -0.63
CA ALA A 71 -11.40 1.69 -0.14
C ALA A 71 -12.49 1.49 0.92
N LEU A 72 -12.71 2.48 1.79
CA LEU A 72 -13.71 2.42 2.86
C LEU A 72 -15.14 2.48 2.29
N ILE A 73 -15.37 3.33 1.28
CA ILE A 73 -16.69 3.48 0.64
C ILE A 73 -16.92 2.48 -0.49
N GLY A 74 -15.90 1.69 -0.87
CA GLY A 74 -16.00 0.70 -1.93
C GLY A 74 -16.20 1.32 -3.32
N SER A 75 -15.43 2.35 -3.67
CA SER A 75 -15.49 2.96 -5.00
C SER A 75 -15.07 1.98 -6.12
N ASP A 76 -15.25 2.36 -7.39
CA ASP A 76 -15.12 1.46 -8.55
C ASP A 76 -13.84 0.61 -8.58
N GLU A 77 -12.69 1.18 -8.19
CA GLU A 77 -11.39 0.46 -8.18
C GLU A 77 -11.27 -0.54 -7.00
N TYR A 78 -12.10 -0.41 -5.96
CA TYR A 78 -12.05 -1.20 -4.73
C TYR A 78 -13.19 -2.20 -4.55
N LYS A 79 -14.26 -2.07 -5.35
CA LYS A 79 -15.50 -2.86 -5.21
C LYS A 79 -15.32 -4.38 -5.33
N ASP A 80 -14.31 -4.82 -6.09
CA ASP A 80 -14.10 -6.25 -6.40
C ASP A 80 -13.03 -6.91 -5.51
N PHE A 81 -12.50 -6.21 -4.50
CA PHE A 81 -11.56 -6.81 -3.56
C PHE A 81 -12.27 -7.66 -2.50
N ALA A 82 -11.69 -8.82 -2.18
CA ALA A 82 -12.19 -9.66 -1.10
C ALA A 82 -11.69 -9.16 0.27
N SER A 83 -12.43 -9.46 1.35
CA SER A 83 -11.95 -9.22 2.71
C SER A 83 -10.62 -9.96 2.96
N GLY A 84 -9.68 -9.29 3.64
CA GLY A 84 -8.31 -9.72 3.87
C GLY A 84 -7.32 -9.37 2.75
N THR A 85 -7.75 -8.71 1.67
CA THR A 85 -6.87 -8.34 0.55
C THR A 85 -5.84 -7.28 0.95
N PHE A 86 -4.62 -7.44 0.44
CA PHE A 86 -3.61 -6.39 0.44
C PHE A 86 -3.66 -5.58 -0.85
N VAL A 87 -4.15 -4.35 -0.76
CA VAL A 87 -4.29 -3.43 -1.88
C VAL A 87 -3.15 -2.43 -1.86
N ALA A 88 -2.36 -2.39 -2.94
CA ALA A 88 -1.29 -1.41 -3.11
C ALA A 88 -1.10 -1.09 -4.59
N SER A 89 -0.23 -0.14 -4.91
CA SER A 89 0.11 0.19 -6.31
C SER A 89 0.52 -1.06 -7.10
N ALA A 90 -0.03 -1.24 -8.29
CA ALA A 90 0.27 -2.37 -9.17
C ALA A 90 1.73 -2.38 -9.66
N SER A 91 2.35 -1.20 -9.75
CA SER A 91 3.76 -1.02 -10.08
C SER A 91 4.31 0.21 -9.37
N GLY A 92 5.58 0.17 -8.98
CA GLY A 92 6.25 1.28 -8.29
C GLY A 92 5.60 1.64 -6.95
N VAL A 93 5.62 2.92 -6.59
CA VAL A 93 5.08 3.43 -5.32
C VAL A 93 3.93 4.42 -5.48
N ALA A 94 3.39 4.58 -6.71
CA ALA A 94 2.24 5.41 -7.05
C ALA A 94 1.41 4.74 -8.18
N GLY A 95 0.29 5.33 -8.63
CA GLY A 95 -0.53 4.81 -9.75
C GLY A 95 -1.71 3.90 -9.37
N PRO A 96 -2.29 3.14 -10.32
CA PRO A 96 -3.44 2.26 -10.06
C PRO A 96 -3.14 1.20 -9.00
N VAL A 97 -4.16 0.80 -8.24
CA VAL A 97 -4.02 -0.22 -7.20
C VAL A 97 -4.37 -1.62 -7.72
N SER A 98 -3.81 -2.63 -7.08
CA SER A 98 -4.10 -4.03 -7.33
C SER A 98 -3.96 -4.86 -6.07
N ASP A 99 -4.57 -6.05 -6.11
CA ASP A 99 -4.32 -7.12 -5.16
C ASP A 99 -2.89 -7.62 -5.31
N GLN A 100 -2.09 -7.41 -4.27
CA GLN A 100 -0.67 -7.74 -4.27
C GLN A 100 -0.39 -9.24 -4.20
N THR A 101 -1.40 -10.08 -3.95
CA THR A 101 -1.24 -11.55 -4.04
C THR A 101 -1.28 -12.05 -5.48
N LYS A 102 -1.75 -11.21 -6.41
CA LYS A 102 -1.92 -11.55 -7.84
C LYS A 102 -0.84 -10.92 -8.73
N THR A 103 0.09 -10.16 -8.18
CA THR A 103 1.15 -9.52 -8.96
C THR A 103 2.24 -10.53 -9.33
N SER A 104 2.63 -10.54 -10.62
CA SER A 104 3.58 -11.53 -11.17
C SER A 104 5.01 -11.42 -10.62
N LYS A 105 5.34 -10.32 -9.94
CA LYS A 105 6.67 -10.06 -9.36
C LYS A 105 6.79 -10.51 -7.89
N GLY A 106 5.69 -10.84 -7.23
CA GLY A 106 5.68 -11.50 -5.92
C GLY A 106 5.90 -13.00 -6.12
N GLY A 107 7.16 -13.44 -6.02
CA GLY A 107 7.59 -14.80 -6.37
C GLY A 107 6.76 -15.93 -5.74
N VAL A 108 6.82 -17.10 -6.40
CA VAL A 108 6.34 -18.43 -6.01
C VAL A 108 5.16 -18.42 -5.02
N GLN A 109 3.97 -18.79 -5.51
CA GLN A 109 2.80 -19.08 -4.66
C GLN A 109 3.16 -20.11 -3.56
N TYR A 110 3.55 -19.64 -2.38
CA TYR A 110 3.79 -20.48 -1.23
C TYR A 110 2.43 -21.00 -0.75
N GLY A 111 2.24 -22.32 -0.78
CA GLY A 111 0.99 -22.93 -0.36
C GLY A 111 0.10 -23.46 -1.47
N LYS A 112 0.65 -23.87 -2.64
CA LYS A 112 0.12 -25.10 -3.27
C LYS A 112 0.39 -26.25 -2.30
N ALA A 113 -0.39 -26.31 -1.22
CA ALA A 113 -0.52 -27.52 -0.43
C ALA A 113 -0.99 -28.57 -1.42
N GLN A 114 -0.06 -29.44 -1.84
CA GLN A 114 -0.46 -30.71 -2.43
C GLN A 114 -1.38 -31.33 -1.38
N LYS A 115 -2.67 -31.42 -1.72
CA LYS A 115 -3.57 -32.32 -0.99
C LYS A 115 -2.90 -33.69 -1.08
N GLN A 116 -2.28 -34.12 0.02
CA GLN A 116 -1.99 -35.52 0.27
C GLN A 116 -3.30 -36.20 0.65
#